data_AF-A0A5B0N8M2-F1
#
_entry.id   AF-A0A5B0N8M2-F1
#
_cell.length_a   1.000
_cell.length_b   1.000
_cell.length_c   1.000
_cell.angle_alpha   90.00
_cell.angle_beta   90.00
_cell.angle_gamma   90.00
#
_symmetry.space_group_name_H-M   'P 1'
#
loop_
_entity.id
_entity.type
_entity.pdbx_description
1 polymer ?
#
loop_
_entity_poly.entity_id
_entity_poly.type
_entity_poly.pdbx_seq_one_letter_code
_entity_poly.pdbx_strand_id
1 'polypeptide(L)'
;MADLNKALFQQALRDNLSWDVTIQQLTTLAFQTAFACRAGDIAKSPQWDGTHVLKWKDIDIRYSSEEFIGAVLVGFFTLTQCKGEKNDAYHNETIRVVSTAPEHGLLCPLRLIISLAIRTHRVEPTTAAALFEQLRNSRSHRVVWTHPEEPVFSNIEHKNTGLLLGTSAPASQIEETMRKAANLAGFICQPITHDIRRGCAREVSKLKGVDVPDLQLAGQALFHKAKSTLLGTTKEYVGCMEFDHLNARLDQAPKEYSHGAPKLAENPYNPPGRQSTDQVSEHCKEYKLDPGIKQHRARATEYFKKDHRAEWSRKQLARQDLPIGEKESETNEIPPPLPKIPDALLDTYDIESFIDYMAKLTDRKRRIKTAKALQEASKKPRRASIQGDSLGTRKKCPEPNCGIGTSFVSKKRLRDHMLKMHGKSQAQAEEAVLGATDVEHTPVASTSRS
;
A
#
# COMPACT_ATOMS: atom_id res chain seq x y z
N MET A 1 -14.82 -2.32 -9.17
CA MET A 1 -13.98 -1.99 -8.00
C MET A 1 -12.50 -2.27 -8.25
N ALA A 2 -12.15 -3.43 -8.82
CA ALA A 2 -10.77 -3.74 -9.20
C ALA A 2 -10.11 -2.61 -10.02
N ASP A 3 -10.81 -2.07 -11.03
CA ASP A 3 -10.30 -0.96 -11.86
C ASP A 3 -10.04 0.33 -11.08
N LEU A 4 -10.83 0.61 -10.03
CA LEU A 4 -10.65 1.81 -9.21
C LEU A 4 -9.36 1.74 -8.40
N ASN A 5 -9.12 0.61 -7.73
CA ASN A 5 -7.89 0.37 -6.98
C ASN A 5 -6.68 0.29 -7.91
N LYS A 6 -6.84 -0.33 -9.08
CA LYS A 6 -5.82 -0.37 -10.14
C LYS A 6 -5.41 1.05 -10.56
N ALA A 7 -6.38 1.88 -10.94
CA ALA A 7 -6.12 3.24 -11.40
C ALA A 7 -5.49 4.13 -10.31
N LEU A 8 -5.94 4.02 -9.04
CA LEU A 8 -5.32 4.69 -7.90
C LEU A 8 -3.85 4.28 -7.72
N PHE A 9 -3.57 2.98 -7.75
CA PHE A 9 -2.22 2.45 -7.58
C PHE A 9 -1.29 2.88 -8.72
N GLN A 10 -1.75 2.79 -9.97
CA GLN A 10 -0.97 3.24 -11.13
C GLN A 10 -0.68 4.74 -11.08
N GLN A 11 -1.66 5.57 -10.66
CA GLN A 11 -1.42 6.99 -10.47
C GLN A 11 -0.37 7.24 -9.37
N ALA A 12 -0.37 6.45 -8.31
CA ALA A 12 0.65 6.56 -7.25
C ALA A 12 2.05 6.11 -7.72
N LEU A 13 2.16 5.14 -8.63
CA LEU A 13 3.45 4.80 -9.25
C LEU A 13 4.04 5.98 -10.02
N ARG A 14 3.20 6.80 -10.66
CA ARG A 14 3.62 8.00 -11.39
C ARG A 14 3.99 9.13 -10.44
N ASP A 15 3.08 9.52 -9.56
CA ASP A 15 3.28 10.61 -8.62
C ASP A 15 2.59 10.32 -7.29
N ASN A 16 3.40 10.01 -6.29
CA ASN A 16 2.93 9.73 -4.95
C ASN A 16 3.77 10.47 -3.91
N LEU A 17 3.09 11.09 -2.95
CA LEU A 17 3.73 11.77 -1.82
C LEU A 17 3.95 10.83 -0.63
N SER A 18 3.04 9.89 -0.40
CA SER A 18 3.07 8.93 0.70
C SER A 18 2.39 7.62 0.31
N TRP A 19 3.14 6.52 0.37
CA TRP A 19 2.59 5.18 0.14
C TRP A 19 1.67 4.74 1.26
N ASP A 20 1.86 5.21 2.48
CA ASP A 20 0.94 4.90 3.59
C ASP A 20 -0.46 5.44 3.29
N VAL A 21 -0.53 6.69 2.78
CA VAL A 21 -1.80 7.29 2.32
C VAL A 21 -2.41 6.48 1.19
N THR A 22 -1.62 6.14 0.17
CA THR A 22 -2.11 5.39 -1.00
C THR A 22 -2.62 4.01 -0.59
N ILE A 23 -1.87 3.28 0.24
CA ILE A 23 -2.26 1.94 0.69
C ILE A 23 -3.51 2.04 1.55
N GLN A 24 -3.62 3.04 2.45
CA GLN A 24 -4.86 3.26 3.20
C GLN A 24 -6.06 3.52 2.27
N GLN A 25 -5.89 4.34 1.22
CA GLN A 25 -6.93 4.61 0.22
C GLN A 25 -7.40 3.32 -0.47
N LEU A 26 -6.46 2.50 -0.96
CA LEU A 26 -6.77 1.20 -1.57
C LEU A 26 -7.49 0.27 -0.58
N THR A 27 -7.01 0.24 0.66
CA THR A 27 -7.54 -0.58 1.75
C THR A 27 -8.98 -0.19 2.08
N THR A 28 -9.30 1.11 2.18
CA THR A 28 -10.67 1.56 2.47
C THR A 28 -11.68 1.13 1.39
N LEU A 29 -11.30 1.21 0.11
CA LEU A 29 -12.15 0.77 -1.01
C LEU A 29 -12.28 -0.76 -1.06
N ALA A 30 -11.19 -1.49 -0.76
CA ALA A 30 -11.22 -2.95 -0.64
C ALA A 30 -12.17 -3.38 0.47
N PHE A 31 -12.12 -2.74 1.65
CA PHE A 31 -13.02 -3.05 2.75
C PHE A 31 -14.48 -2.74 2.46
N GLN A 32 -14.80 -1.59 1.86
CA GLN A 32 -16.18 -1.30 1.48
C GLN A 32 -16.73 -2.32 0.47
N THR A 33 -15.88 -2.84 -0.41
CA THR A 33 -16.24 -3.89 -1.38
C THR A 33 -16.44 -5.24 -0.69
N ALA A 34 -15.50 -5.62 0.17
CA ALA A 34 -15.47 -6.89 0.88
C ALA A 34 -16.59 -7.01 1.91
N PHE A 35 -17.01 -5.91 2.54
CA PHE A 35 -18.00 -5.92 3.62
C PHE A 35 -19.39 -5.46 3.18
N ALA A 36 -19.51 -4.92 1.96
CA ALA A 36 -20.71 -4.20 1.51
C ALA A 36 -21.21 -3.14 2.53
N CYS A 37 -20.31 -2.56 3.30
CA CYS A 37 -20.61 -1.65 4.41
C CYS A 37 -20.66 -0.19 3.96
N ARG A 38 -21.18 0.69 4.82
CA ARG A 38 -21.11 2.15 4.62
C ARG A 38 -19.74 2.66 5.03
N ALA A 39 -19.33 3.80 4.46
CA ALA A 39 -18.10 4.47 4.87
C ALA A 39 -18.07 4.76 6.39
N GLY A 40 -19.22 5.17 6.94
CA GLY A 40 -19.38 5.48 8.36
C GLY A 40 -19.48 4.27 9.30
N ASP A 41 -19.48 3.05 8.76
CA ASP A 41 -19.41 1.81 9.56
C ASP A 41 -17.94 1.47 9.88
N ILE A 42 -16.98 1.90 9.04
CA ILE A 42 -15.54 1.67 9.26
C ILE A 42 -14.75 2.94 9.62
N ALA A 43 -15.32 4.12 9.40
CA ALA A 43 -14.68 5.42 9.62
C ALA A 43 -15.61 6.39 10.36
N LYS A 44 -15.03 7.52 10.82
CA LYS A 44 -15.74 8.50 11.65
C LYS A 44 -16.89 9.15 10.88
N SER A 45 -18.09 8.97 11.41
CA SER A 45 -19.29 9.68 10.96
C SER A 45 -19.38 11.07 11.62
N PRO A 46 -19.85 12.13 10.94
CA PRO A 46 -19.79 13.51 11.44
C PRO A 46 -20.46 13.75 12.80
N GLN A 47 -21.52 12.99 13.11
CA GLN A 47 -22.33 13.14 14.31
C GLN A 47 -21.73 12.44 15.55
N TRP A 48 -20.60 11.75 15.40
CA TRP A 48 -20.01 10.91 16.44
C TRP A 48 -18.63 11.43 16.84
N ASP A 49 -18.27 11.21 18.10
CA ASP A 49 -17.01 11.66 18.72
C ASP A 49 -15.75 11.12 18.02
N GLY A 50 -15.86 9.98 17.33
CA GLY A 50 -14.76 9.31 16.62
C GLY A 50 -14.28 8.03 17.29
N THR A 51 -14.90 7.63 18.40
CA THR A 51 -14.68 6.33 19.05
C THR A 51 -15.41 5.19 18.34
N HIS A 52 -16.49 5.54 17.62
CA HIS A 52 -17.38 4.63 16.89
C HIS A 52 -16.86 4.34 15.47
N VAL A 53 -15.75 3.63 15.39
CA VAL A 53 -15.00 3.31 14.16
C VAL A 53 -14.39 1.92 14.25
N LEU A 54 -14.01 1.35 13.11
CA LEU A 54 -13.27 0.07 13.10
C LEU A 54 -11.89 0.27 13.74
N LYS A 55 -11.60 -0.51 14.79
CA LYS A 55 -10.32 -0.52 15.49
C LYS A 55 -9.52 -1.77 15.18
N TRP A 56 -8.21 -1.73 15.45
CA TRP A 56 -7.33 -2.87 15.19
C TRP A 56 -7.76 -4.13 15.96
N LYS A 57 -8.24 -3.98 17.20
CA LYS A 57 -8.76 -5.10 18.00
C LYS A 57 -9.97 -5.81 17.40
N ASP A 58 -10.73 -5.13 16.54
CA ASP A 58 -11.93 -5.66 15.90
C ASP A 58 -11.59 -6.53 14.68
N ILE A 59 -10.28 -6.70 14.39
CA ILE A 59 -9.76 -7.48 13.29
C ILE A 59 -9.05 -8.72 13.86
N ASP A 60 -9.49 -9.91 13.47
CA ASP A 60 -8.76 -11.16 13.73
C ASP A 60 -8.29 -11.75 12.40
N ILE A 61 -6.98 -11.74 12.14
CA ILE A 61 -6.39 -12.35 10.94
C ILE A 61 -5.56 -13.55 11.37
N ARG A 62 -5.79 -14.67 10.69
CA ARG A 62 -5.06 -15.91 10.89
C ARG A 62 -4.45 -16.41 9.60
N TYR A 63 -3.27 -16.99 9.71
CA TYR A 63 -2.63 -17.74 8.64
C TYR A 63 -3.11 -19.19 8.72
N SER A 64 -3.54 -19.74 7.59
CA SER A 64 -3.81 -21.17 7.46
C SER A 64 -2.99 -21.72 6.30
N SER A 65 -2.35 -22.86 6.54
CA SER A 65 -1.69 -23.65 5.50
C SER A 65 -2.18 -25.09 5.64
N GLU A 66 -3.37 -25.35 5.11
CA GLU A 66 -3.90 -26.70 5.01
C GLU A 66 -3.41 -27.34 3.70
N GLU A 67 -3.15 -28.65 3.74
CA GLU A 67 -2.57 -29.44 2.64
C GLU A 67 -3.36 -29.31 1.33
N PHE A 68 -4.67 -29.04 1.42
CA PHE A 68 -5.58 -28.94 0.26
C PHE A 68 -5.90 -27.51 -0.18
N ILE A 69 -5.73 -26.52 0.70
CA ILE A 69 -6.12 -25.11 0.45
C ILE A 69 -4.90 -24.25 0.09
N GLY A 70 -3.69 -24.70 0.45
CA GLY A 70 -2.48 -23.90 0.33
C GLY A 70 -2.41 -22.79 1.37
N ALA A 71 -1.37 -21.96 1.30
CA ALA A 71 -1.17 -20.85 2.21
C ALA A 71 -2.21 -19.73 1.95
N VAL A 72 -3.11 -19.51 2.91
CA VAL A 72 -4.16 -18.49 2.86
C VAL A 72 -4.19 -17.66 4.14
N LEU A 73 -4.69 -16.43 4.02
CA LEU A 73 -5.09 -15.63 5.17
C LEU A 73 -6.60 -15.70 5.31
N VAL A 74 -7.08 -15.87 6.54
CA VAL A 74 -8.49 -15.80 6.89
C VAL A 74 -8.66 -14.68 7.90
N GLY A 75 -9.52 -13.72 7.58
CA GLY A 75 -9.84 -12.60 8.47
C GLY A 75 -11.28 -12.64 8.94
N PHE A 76 -11.49 -12.30 10.20
CA PHE A 76 -12.78 -12.00 10.80
C PHE A 76 -12.78 -10.54 11.21
N PHE A 77 -13.79 -9.80 10.77
CA PHE A 77 -13.91 -8.37 10.98
C PHE A 77 -15.21 -8.06 11.69
N THR A 78 -15.11 -7.55 12.91
CA THR A 78 -16.28 -7.21 13.71
C THR A 78 -16.61 -5.72 13.52
N LEU A 79 -17.65 -5.45 12.74
CA LEU A 79 -18.21 -4.11 12.64
C LEU A 79 -19.11 -3.87 13.85
N THR A 80 -18.57 -3.15 14.81
CA THR A 80 -19.33 -2.66 15.96
C THR A 80 -20.08 -1.38 15.56
N GLN A 81 -21.23 -1.12 16.18
CA GLN A 81 -21.85 0.21 16.12
C GLN A 81 -22.16 0.67 14.68
N CYS A 82 -22.75 -0.25 13.90
CA CYS A 82 -23.26 0.04 12.57
C CYS A 82 -24.42 1.05 12.62
N LYS A 83 -24.73 1.71 11.49
CA LYS A 83 -25.86 2.65 11.44
C LYS A 83 -27.16 2.01 11.96
N GLY A 84 -27.78 2.63 12.97
CA GLY A 84 -28.98 2.13 13.65
C GLY A 84 -28.66 1.61 15.05
N GLU A 85 -27.48 1.00 15.20
CA GLU A 85 -27.05 0.28 16.41
C GLU A 85 -25.82 0.91 17.07
N LYS A 86 -25.57 2.21 16.82
CA LYS A 86 -24.33 2.86 17.28
C LYS A 86 -24.13 2.89 18.79
N ASN A 87 -25.22 2.84 19.55
CA ASN A 87 -25.20 2.81 21.01
C ASN A 87 -25.43 1.41 21.58
N ASP A 88 -25.64 0.40 20.73
CA ASP A 88 -25.83 -0.97 21.17
C ASP A 88 -24.50 -1.74 21.05
N ALA A 89 -23.90 -2.02 22.20
CA ALA A 89 -22.63 -2.76 22.27
C ALA A 89 -22.80 -4.26 21.94
N TYR A 90 -24.03 -4.77 21.95
CA TYR A 90 -24.33 -6.18 21.72
C TYR A 90 -24.60 -6.48 20.25
N HIS A 91 -25.01 -5.48 19.46
CA HIS A 91 -25.24 -5.63 18.02
C HIS A 91 -23.95 -5.46 17.22
N ASN A 92 -23.30 -6.58 16.90
CA ASN A 92 -22.06 -6.62 16.13
C ASN A 92 -22.20 -7.50 14.90
N GLU A 93 -21.71 -7.00 13.76
CA GLU A 93 -21.68 -7.76 12.52
C GLU A 93 -20.27 -8.30 12.30
N THR A 94 -20.10 -9.62 12.35
CA THR A 94 -18.80 -10.23 12.05
C THR A 94 -18.78 -10.78 10.63
N ILE A 95 -17.80 -10.34 9.85
CA ILE A 95 -17.64 -10.66 8.43
C ILE A 95 -16.38 -11.49 8.27
N ARG A 96 -16.52 -12.68 7.68
CA ARG A 96 -15.39 -13.52 7.31
C ARG A 96 -14.93 -13.20 5.89
N VAL A 97 -13.61 -13.09 5.69
CA VAL A 97 -12.98 -12.89 4.38
C VAL A 97 -11.76 -13.79 4.27
N VAL A 98 -11.58 -14.42 3.11
CA VAL A 98 -10.36 -15.18 2.76
C VAL A 98 -9.53 -14.36 1.79
N SER A 99 -8.20 -14.50 1.83
CA SER A 99 -7.30 -13.83 0.90
C SER A 99 -7.64 -14.21 -0.53
N THR A 100 -7.82 -13.21 -1.40
CA THR A 100 -8.22 -13.44 -2.80
C THR A 100 -7.12 -14.11 -3.62
N ALA A 101 -7.43 -14.52 -4.85
CA ALA A 101 -6.42 -14.88 -5.83
C ALA A 101 -5.43 -13.71 -6.11
N PRO A 102 -4.17 -13.99 -6.52
CA PRO A 102 -3.12 -12.99 -6.73
C PRO A 102 -3.49 -11.84 -7.68
N GLU A 103 -4.21 -12.14 -8.77
CA GLU A 103 -4.70 -11.18 -9.76
C GLU A 103 -5.68 -10.15 -9.17
N HIS A 104 -6.24 -10.45 -8.00
CA HIS A 104 -7.11 -9.58 -7.22
C HIS A 104 -6.41 -8.98 -5.99
N GLY A 105 -5.07 -9.04 -5.91
CA GLY A 105 -4.29 -8.59 -4.77
C GLY A 105 -4.54 -7.14 -4.35
N LEU A 106 -4.75 -6.22 -5.31
CA LEU A 106 -5.11 -4.83 -5.04
C LEU A 106 -6.56 -4.63 -4.56
N LEU A 107 -7.39 -5.67 -4.57
CA LEU A 107 -8.73 -5.68 -3.99
C LEU A 107 -8.78 -6.53 -2.70
N CYS A 108 -7.72 -7.30 -2.40
CA CYS A 108 -7.65 -8.16 -1.23
C CYS A 108 -7.52 -7.33 0.06
N PRO A 109 -8.55 -7.27 0.93
CA PRO A 109 -8.48 -6.48 2.16
C PRO A 109 -7.38 -6.98 3.10
N LEU A 110 -7.15 -8.30 3.19
CA LEU A 110 -6.15 -8.91 4.08
C LEU A 110 -4.71 -8.53 3.70
N ARG A 111 -4.34 -8.65 2.41
CA ARG A 111 -3.01 -8.26 1.95
C ARG A 111 -2.76 -6.78 2.16
N LEU A 112 -3.74 -5.94 1.82
CA LEU A 112 -3.62 -4.49 1.94
C LEU A 112 -3.53 -4.04 3.40
N ILE A 113 -4.35 -4.60 4.31
CA ILE A 113 -4.35 -4.18 5.71
C ILE A 113 -3.08 -4.62 6.43
N ILE A 114 -2.54 -5.81 6.14
CA ILE A 114 -1.26 -6.24 6.70
C ILE A 114 -0.12 -5.37 6.16
N SER A 115 -0.14 -5.05 4.86
CA SER A 115 0.84 -4.14 4.27
C SER A 115 0.80 -2.77 4.96
N LEU A 116 -0.39 -2.23 5.22
CA LEU A 116 -0.57 -0.99 5.97
C LEU A 116 -0.06 -1.12 7.40
N ALA A 117 -0.36 -2.23 8.08
CA ALA A 117 0.01 -2.46 9.47
C ALA A 117 1.54 -2.51 9.66
N ILE A 118 2.26 -3.20 8.77
CA ILE A 118 3.74 -3.25 8.79
C ILE A 118 4.31 -1.83 8.62
N ARG A 119 3.80 -1.07 7.64
CA ARG A 119 4.29 0.28 7.34
C ARG A 119 4.02 1.29 8.44
N THR A 120 2.92 1.09 9.17
CA THR A 120 2.49 1.97 10.27
C THR A 120 2.86 1.43 11.65
N HIS A 121 3.66 0.36 11.72
CA HIS A 121 4.11 -0.27 12.97
C HIS A 121 2.94 -0.67 13.89
N ARG A 122 1.84 -1.18 13.29
CA ARG A 122 0.67 -1.71 14.01
C ARG A 122 0.78 -3.21 14.28
N VAL A 123 1.90 -3.80 13.89
CA VAL A 123 2.40 -5.13 14.26
C VAL A 123 3.88 -4.98 14.65
N GLU A 124 4.39 -5.88 15.50
CA GLU A 124 5.81 -5.88 15.90
C GLU A 124 6.77 -6.14 14.71
N PRO A 125 6.50 -7.12 13.82
CA PRO A 125 7.38 -7.36 12.68
C PRO A 125 7.38 -6.20 11.68
N THR A 126 8.57 -5.75 11.29
CA THR A 126 8.75 -4.65 10.32
C THR A 126 8.90 -5.13 8.87
N THR A 127 8.86 -6.45 8.65
CA THR A 127 8.95 -7.07 7.32
C THR A 127 7.92 -8.19 7.19
N ALA A 128 7.50 -8.48 5.96
CA ALA A 128 6.55 -9.56 5.70
C ALA A 128 7.12 -10.92 6.11
N ALA A 129 8.38 -11.20 5.75
CA ALA A 129 9.04 -12.46 6.10
C ALA A 129 9.02 -12.74 7.61
N ALA A 130 9.39 -11.74 8.43
CA ALA A 130 9.35 -11.87 9.88
C ALA A 130 7.92 -12.06 10.42
N LEU A 131 6.92 -11.40 9.83
CA LEU A 131 5.52 -11.59 10.19
C LEU A 131 5.06 -13.01 9.91
N PHE A 132 5.30 -13.53 8.71
CA PHE A 132 4.86 -14.89 8.35
C PHE A 132 5.63 -15.97 9.10
N GLU A 133 6.92 -15.77 9.39
CA GLU A 133 7.67 -16.63 10.30
C GLU A 133 7.02 -16.67 11.69
N GLN A 134 6.67 -15.51 12.26
CA GLN A 134 5.95 -15.44 13.53
C GLN A 134 4.60 -16.15 13.45
N LEU A 135 3.82 -15.94 12.38
CA LEU A 135 2.50 -16.56 12.22
C LEU A 135 2.60 -18.09 12.14
N ARG A 136 3.52 -18.62 11.34
CA ARG A 136 3.75 -20.07 11.20
C ARG A 136 4.19 -20.71 12.50
N ASN A 137 5.05 -20.03 13.27
CA ASN A 137 5.60 -20.57 14.52
C ASN A 137 4.67 -20.38 15.73
N SER A 138 3.71 -19.46 15.65
CA SER A 138 2.75 -19.22 16.74
C SER A 138 1.65 -20.28 16.78
N ARG A 139 1.29 -20.75 17.98
CA ARG A 139 0.22 -21.74 18.18
C ARG A 139 -1.16 -21.26 17.68
N SER A 140 -1.41 -19.95 17.73
CA SER A 140 -2.68 -19.36 17.31
C SER A 140 -2.72 -18.97 15.84
N HIS A 141 -1.56 -18.97 15.16
CA HIS A 141 -1.39 -18.47 13.79
C HIS A 141 -1.98 -17.08 13.55
N ARG A 142 -2.08 -16.27 14.61
CA ARG A 142 -2.85 -15.02 14.66
C ARG A 142 -1.94 -13.80 14.58
N VAL A 143 -2.35 -12.80 13.79
CA VAL A 143 -1.71 -11.48 13.79
C VAL A 143 -1.99 -10.77 15.11
N VAL A 144 -0.93 -10.30 15.79
CA VAL A 144 -1.03 -9.56 17.04
C VAL A 144 -0.83 -8.08 16.79
N TRP A 145 -1.82 -7.27 17.18
CA TRP A 145 -1.81 -5.82 17.00
C TRP A 145 -1.13 -5.11 18.17
N THR A 146 -0.23 -4.18 17.88
CA THR A 146 0.49 -3.40 18.90
C THR A 146 -0.34 -2.24 19.46
N HIS A 147 -1.32 -1.74 18.70
CA HIS A 147 -2.17 -0.61 19.07
C HIS A 147 -3.65 -0.98 18.91
N PRO A 148 -4.18 -1.92 19.72
CA PRO A 148 -5.51 -2.51 19.51
C PRO A 148 -6.67 -1.50 19.58
N GLU A 149 -6.56 -0.45 20.40
CA GLU A 149 -7.63 0.54 20.59
C GLU A 149 -7.65 1.66 19.56
N GLU A 150 -6.61 1.76 18.73
CA GLU A 150 -6.53 2.80 17.71
C GLU A 150 -7.44 2.51 16.51
N PRO A 151 -7.90 3.55 15.80
CA PRO A 151 -8.62 3.39 14.55
C PRO A 151 -7.72 2.72 13.50
N VAL A 152 -8.34 1.85 12.70
CA VAL A 152 -7.67 1.21 11.56
C VAL A 152 -7.35 2.23 10.47
N PHE A 153 -8.32 3.11 10.16
CA PHE A 153 -8.14 4.18 9.20
C PHE A 153 -7.83 5.49 9.90
N SER A 154 -6.64 6.00 9.63
CA SER A 154 -6.15 7.24 10.18
C SER A 154 -6.54 8.44 9.31
N ASN A 155 -6.70 9.60 9.92
CA ASN A 155 -6.91 10.84 9.19
C ASN A 155 -5.69 11.16 8.33
N ILE A 156 -5.90 11.62 7.10
CA ILE A 156 -4.83 11.96 6.17
C ILE A 156 -4.38 13.42 6.45
N GLU A 157 -3.08 13.62 6.57
CA GLU A 157 -2.49 14.96 6.72
C GLU A 157 -2.78 15.82 5.48
N HIS A 158 -2.89 17.13 5.68
CA HIS A 158 -3.11 18.09 4.60
C HIS A 158 -2.10 17.91 3.45
N LYS A 159 -2.60 17.91 2.19
CA LYS A 159 -1.86 17.57 0.96
C LYS A 159 -1.44 16.10 0.82
N ASN A 160 -2.06 15.16 1.52
CA ASN A 160 -1.80 13.72 1.37
C ASN A 160 -0.33 13.36 1.66
N THR A 161 0.31 14.04 2.61
CA THR A 161 1.74 13.87 2.91
C THR A 161 2.04 12.75 3.89
N GLY A 162 1.04 12.26 4.62
CA GLY A 162 1.18 11.19 5.60
C GLY A 162 -0.15 10.89 6.31
N LEU A 163 -0.10 9.95 7.25
CA LEU A 163 -1.21 9.56 8.11
C LEU A 163 -1.02 10.14 9.52
N LEU A 164 -2.09 10.69 10.08
CA LEU A 164 -2.17 11.11 11.48
C LEU A 164 -2.65 9.93 12.32
N LEU A 165 -1.70 9.08 12.72
CA LEU A 165 -1.98 7.86 13.49
C LEU A 165 -2.70 8.17 14.80
N GLY A 166 -3.55 7.25 15.26
CA GLY A 166 -4.40 7.44 16.44
C GLY A 166 -5.61 8.36 16.23
N THR A 167 -5.69 9.07 15.10
CA THR A 167 -6.83 9.95 14.77
C THR A 167 -7.70 9.31 13.71
N SER A 168 -8.99 9.10 13.98
CA SER A 168 -9.91 8.42 13.06
C SER A 168 -10.13 9.21 11.76
N ALA A 169 -10.06 8.51 10.62
CA ALA A 169 -10.41 9.07 9.32
C ALA A 169 -11.89 9.48 9.28
N PRO A 170 -12.25 10.65 8.72
CA PRO A 170 -13.65 10.97 8.48
C PRO A 170 -14.19 10.19 7.27
N ALA A 171 -15.48 9.85 7.29
CA ALA A 171 -16.13 9.14 6.17
C ALA A 171 -16.03 9.89 4.83
N SER A 172 -15.95 11.22 4.85
CA SER A 172 -15.72 12.07 3.67
C SER A 172 -14.39 11.79 2.98
N GLN A 173 -13.36 11.35 3.71
CA GLN A 173 -12.06 10.98 3.14
C GLN A 173 -12.18 9.73 2.25
N ILE A 174 -13.03 8.78 2.64
CA ILE A 174 -13.31 7.58 1.84
C ILE A 174 -14.09 7.97 0.58
N GLU A 175 -15.06 8.89 0.71
CA GLU A 175 -15.81 9.40 -0.44
C GLU A 175 -14.91 10.16 -1.43
N GLU A 176 -13.99 11.00 -0.94
CA GLU A 176 -13.01 11.69 -1.77
C GLU A 176 -12.10 10.68 -2.48
N THR A 177 -11.69 9.62 -1.78
CA THR A 177 -10.89 8.53 -2.34
C THR A 177 -11.64 7.84 -3.49
N MET A 178 -12.91 7.48 -3.29
CA MET A 178 -13.77 6.90 -4.32
C MET A 178 -13.87 7.81 -5.55
N ARG A 179 -14.12 9.10 -5.32
CA ARG A 179 -14.28 10.11 -6.37
C ARG A 179 -13.00 10.28 -7.19
N LYS A 180 -11.84 10.31 -6.51
CA LYS A 180 -10.51 10.34 -7.15
C LYS A 180 -10.29 9.09 -7.99
N ALA A 181 -10.56 7.91 -7.44
CA ALA A 181 -10.39 6.64 -8.14
C ALA A 181 -11.26 6.57 -9.40
N ALA A 182 -12.53 6.98 -9.29
CA ALA A 182 -13.48 6.98 -10.39
C ALA A 182 -13.03 7.89 -11.55
N ASN A 183 -12.53 9.08 -11.23
CA ASN A 183 -11.96 9.98 -12.24
C ASN A 183 -10.75 9.36 -12.96
N LEU A 184 -9.84 8.75 -12.20
CA LEU A 184 -8.64 8.09 -12.75
C LEU A 184 -8.98 6.85 -13.59
N ALA A 185 -10.03 6.13 -13.23
CA ALA A 185 -10.54 4.99 -13.99
C ALA A 185 -11.43 5.38 -15.18
N GLY A 186 -11.68 6.68 -15.39
CA GLY A 186 -12.48 7.17 -16.51
C GLY A 186 -13.98 6.96 -16.37
N PHE A 187 -14.51 6.80 -15.15
CA PHE A 187 -15.96 6.69 -14.96
C PHE A 187 -16.64 7.96 -15.47
N ILE A 188 -17.65 7.80 -16.34
CA ILE A 188 -18.42 8.93 -16.87
C ILE A 188 -19.33 9.49 -15.79
N CYS A 189 -20.00 8.63 -15.03
CA CYS A 189 -20.73 9.02 -13.83
C CYS A 189 -19.78 9.24 -12.66
N GLN A 190 -20.25 9.94 -11.63
CA GLN A 190 -19.49 10.13 -10.39
C GLN A 190 -20.08 9.21 -9.31
N PRO A 191 -19.55 7.97 -9.16
CA PRO A 191 -20.06 7.06 -8.16
C PRO A 191 -19.77 7.58 -6.75
N ILE A 192 -20.70 7.32 -5.84
CA ILE A 192 -20.56 7.56 -4.41
C ILE A 192 -20.32 6.23 -3.69
N THR A 193 -19.91 6.30 -2.42
CA THR A 193 -19.65 5.09 -1.61
C THR A 193 -20.87 4.16 -1.49
N HIS A 194 -22.09 4.69 -1.54
CA HIS A 194 -23.32 3.87 -1.55
C HIS A 194 -23.47 3.03 -2.82
N ASP A 195 -22.88 3.43 -3.95
CA ASP A 195 -22.95 2.66 -5.19
C ASP A 195 -22.13 1.37 -5.11
N ILE A 196 -21.06 1.36 -4.30
CA ILE A 196 -20.32 0.13 -3.98
C ILE A 196 -21.28 -0.88 -3.35
N ARG A 197 -22.03 -0.46 -2.31
CA ARG A 197 -22.99 -1.32 -1.62
C ARG A 197 -24.11 -1.80 -2.54
N ARG A 198 -24.63 -0.94 -3.43
CA ARG A 198 -25.63 -1.32 -4.44
C ARG A 198 -25.09 -2.38 -5.40
N GLY A 199 -23.87 -2.19 -5.90
CA GLY A 199 -23.18 -3.17 -6.74
C GLY A 199 -22.98 -4.50 -6.03
N CYS A 200 -22.50 -4.45 -4.78
CA CYS A 200 -22.33 -5.62 -3.93
C CYS A 200 -23.64 -6.40 -3.77
N ALA A 201 -24.74 -5.73 -3.43
CA ALA A 201 -26.05 -6.37 -3.28
C ALA A 201 -26.52 -7.04 -4.58
N ARG A 202 -26.31 -6.38 -5.73
CA ARG A 202 -26.66 -6.92 -7.05
C ARG A 202 -25.82 -8.14 -7.44
N GLU A 203 -24.55 -8.16 -7.07
CA GLU A 203 -23.66 -9.29 -7.33
C GLU A 203 -23.99 -10.47 -6.41
N VAL A 204 -24.17 -10.22 -5.10
CA VAL A 204 -24.56 -11.26 -4.13
C VAL A 204 -25.90 -11.91 -4.50
N SER A 205 -26.89 -11.13 -4.96
CA SER A 205 -28.21 -11.66 -5.34
C SER A 205 -28.19 -12.60 -6.55
N LYS A 206 -27.06 -12.70 -7.25
CA LYS A 206 -26.87 -13.54 -8.43
C LYS A 206 -25.95 -14.73 -8.20
N LEU A 207 -25.36 -14.83 -7.01
CA LEU A 207 -24.47 -15.94 -6.67
C LEU A 207 -25.24 -17.25 -6.71
N LYS A 208 -24.64 -18.27 -7.31
CA LYS A 208 -25.20 -19.63 -7.41
C LYS A 208 -24.38 -20.58 -6.53
N GLY A 209 -25.05 -21.59 -5.97
CA GLY A 209 -24.39 -22.64 -5.18
C GLY A 209 -23.77 -22.12 -3.88
N VAL A 210 -24.39 -21.10 -3.28
CA VAL A 210 -23.94 -20.54 -2.01
C VAL A 210 -24.87 -21.03 -0.91
N ASP A 211 -24.32 -21.72 0.07
CA ASP A 211 -25.02 -22.09 1.30
C ASP A 211 -25.02 -20.89 2.26
N VAL A 212 -26.06 -20.07 2.17
CA VAL A 212 -26.31 -18.98 3.12
C VAL A 212 -27.04 -19.54 4.33
N PRO A 213 -26.75 -19.09 5.58
CA PRO A 213 -27.49 -19.53 6.75
C PRO A 213 -29.01 -19.33 6.58
N ASP A 214 -29.77 -20.40 6.77
CA ASP A 214 -31.23 -20.36 6.75
C ASP A 214 -31.76 -19.82 8.10
N LEU A 215 -31.96 -18.51 8.16
CA LEU A 215 -32.48 -17.82 9.34
C LEU A 215 -33.91 -18.25 9.69
N GLN A 216 -34.67 -18.76 8.73
CA GLN A 216 -36.03 -19.24 8.99
C GLN A 216 -35.97 -20.60 9.69
N LEU A 217 -35.17 -21.52 9.18
CA LEU A 217 -34.94 -22.83 9.81
C LEU A 217 -34.32 -22.69 11.20
N ALA A 218 -33.28 -21.84 11.34
CA ALA A 218 -32.67 -21.55 12.64
C ALA A 218 -33.70 -20.95 13.61
N GLY A 219 -34.55 -20.04 13.14
CA GLY A 219 -35.63 -19.46 13.94
C GLY A 219 -36.64 -20.52 14.41
N GLN A 220 -37.02 -21.45 13.54
CA GLN A 220 -37.91 -22.56 13.91
C GLN A 220 -37.28 -23.48 14.96
N ALA A 221 -36.00 -23.85 14.80
CA ALA A 221 -35.27 -24.68 15.75
C ALA A 221 -35.15 -24.03 17.14
N LEU A 222 -35.09 -22.69 17.20
CA LEU A 222 -35.06 -21.91 18.44
C LEU A 222 -36.44 -21.50 18.96
N PHE A 223 -37.52 -21.97 18.33
CA PHE A 223 -38.91 -21.59 18.67
C PHE A 223 -39.17 -20.07 18.60
N HIS A 224 -38.43 -19.37 17.74
CA HIS A 224 -38.59 -17.95 17.51
C HIS A 224 -39.83 -17.67 16.66
N LYS A 225 -40.57 -16.61 17.01
CA LYS A 225 -41.64 -16.09 16.16
C LYS A 225 -41.02 -15.36 14.96
N ALA A 226 -41.75 -15.23 13.86
CA ALA A 226 -41.32 -14.46 12.68
C ALA A 226 -40.84 -13.03 13.03
N LYS A 227 -41.49 -12.40 14.03
CA LYS A 227 -41.08 -11.10 14.57
C LYS A 227 -39.63 -11.10 15.09
N SER A 228 -39.19 -12.15 15.79
CA SER A 228 -37.82 -12.25 16.33
C SER A 228 -36.77 -12.40 15.21
N THR A 229 -37.10 -13.10 14.13
CA THR A 229 -36.23 -13.16 12.94
C THR A 229 -36.13 -11.79 12.26
N LEU A 230 -37.25 -11.07 12.13
CA LEU A 230 -37.29 -9.74 11.53
C LEU A 230 -36.57 -8.67 12.38
N LEU A 231 -36.59 -8.82 13.70
CA LEU A 231 -35.85 -7.98 14.64
C LEU A 231 -34.35 -8.33 14.76
N GLY A 232 -33.89 -9.36 14.05
CA GLY A 232 -32.47 -9.75 14.06
C GLY A 232 -32.06 -10.69 15.19
N THR A 233 -32.92 -10.98 16.17
CA THR A 233 -32.58 -11.86 17.31
C THR A 233 -32.09 -13.23 16.85
N THR A 234 -32.76 -13.87 15.89
CA THR A 234 -32.31 -15.18 15.37
C THR A 234 -30.90 -15.10 14.76
N LYS A 235 -30.57 -13.98 14.12
CA LYS A 235 -29.27 -13.77 13.51
C LYS A 235 -28.17 -13.68 14.58
N GLU A 236 -28.44 -13.06 15.72
CA GLU A 236 -27.50 -13.01 16.85
C GLU A 236 -27.13 -14.41 17.36
N TYR A 237 -28.09 -15.33 17.43
CA TYR A 237 -27.84 -16.72 17.81
C TYR A 237 -27.07 -17.52 16.76
N VAL A 238 -27.40 -17.33 15.47
CA VAL A 238 -26.70 -17.99 14.36
C VAL A 238 -25.24 -17.51 14.27
N GLY A 239 -24.99 -16.25 14.63
CA GLY A 239 -23.66 -15.67 14.67
C GLY A 239 -23.19 -15.14 13.32
N CYS A 240 -21.88 -15.22 13.08
CA CYS A 240 -21.26 -14.62 11.90
C CYS A 240 -21.62 -15.34 10.61
N MET A 241 -21.71 -14.60 9.51
CA MET A 241 -21.78 -15.20 8.19
C MET A 241 -20.40 -15.78 7.84
N GLU A 242 -20.28 -17.12 7.89
CA GLU A 242 -19.03 -17.81 7.55
C GLU A 242 -18.73 -17.81 6.04
N PHE A 243 -19.73 -17.47 5.23
CA PHE A 243 -19.62 -17.39 3.79
C PHE A 243 -18.76 -16.19 3.34
N ASP A 244 -17.67 -16.47 2.61
CA ASP A 244 -16.86 -15.44 1.96
C ASP A 244 -17.49 -15.02 0.64
N HIS A 245 -18.35 -14.01 0.73
CA HIS A 245 -19.03 -13.48 -0.45
C HIS A 245 -18.11 -12.64 -1.35
N LEU A 246 -16.90 -12.24 -0.92
CA LEU A 246 -15.99 -11.49 -1.79
C LEU A 246 -15.42 -12.40 -2.87
N ASN A 247 -14.79 -13.51 -2.47
CA ASN A 247 -14.22 -14.45 -3.44
C ASN A 247 -15.29 -15.07 -4.32
N ALA A 248 -16.44 -15.46 -3.76
CA ALA A 248 -17.55 -15.98 -4.56
C ALA A 248 -18.02 -15.01 -5.66
N ARG A 249 -18.01 -13.69 -5.39
CA ARG A 249 -18.35 -12.67 -6.38
C ARG A 249 -17.28 -12.49 -7.45
N LEU A 250 -16.00 -12.63 -7.08
CA LEU A 250 -14.90 -12.55 -8.03
C LEU A 250 -14.92 -13.76 -8.97
N ASP A 251 -15.13 -14.95 -8.43
CA ASP A 251 -15.18 -16.21 -9.19
C ASP A 251 -16.38 -16.26 -10.15
N GLN A 252 -17.52 -15.73 -9.72
CA GLN A 252 -18.76 -15.71 -10.51
C GLN A 252 -19.02 -14.37 -11.20
N ALA A 253 -18.00 -13.49 -11.28
CA ALA A 253 -18.15 -12.18 -11.89
C ALA A 253 -18.65 -12.33 -13.34
N PRO A 254 -19.71 -11.59 -13.74
CA PRO A 254 -20.23 -11.67 -15.09
C PRO A 254 -19.15 -11.23 -16.09
N LYS A 255 -18.88 -12.09 -17.08
CA LYS A 255 -17.87 -11.84 -18.13
C LYS A 255 -18.30 -10.76 -19.13
N GLU A 256 -19.59 -10.40 -19.16
CA GLU A 256 -20.17 -9.45 -20.10
C GLU A 256 -20.85 -8.25 -19.40
N TYR A 257 -20.97 -7.16 -20.17
CA TYR A 257 -21.51 -5.89 -19.73
C TYR A 257 -22.94 -6.04 -19.21
N SER A 258 -23.15 -5.84 -17.91
CA SER A 258 -24.50 -5.84 -17.35
C SER A 258 -25.22 -4.53 -17.70
N HIS A 259 -26.46 -4.60 -18.19
CA HIS A 259 -27.32 -3.42 -18.33
C HIS A 259 -27.33 -2.63 -17.01
N GLY A 260 -26.98 -1.34 -17.04
CA GLY A 260 -26.84 -0.48 -15.85
C GLY A 260 -25.46 -0.48 -15.17
N ALA A 261 -24.43 -1.11 -15.75
CA ALA A 261 -23.05 -0.90 -15.32
C ALA A 261 -22.61 0.56 -15.59
N PRO A 262 -21.75 1.15 -14.74
CA PRO A 262 -21.19 2.48 -14.97
C PRO A 262 -20.48 2.54 -16.33
N LYS A 263 -20.84 3.53 -17.15
CA LYS A 263 -20.15 3.80 -18.42
C LYS A 263 -18.75 4.34 -18.14
N LEU A 264 -17.75 3.79 -18.84
CA LEU A 264 -16.35 4.24 -18.78
C LEU A 264 -16.02 5.01 -20.07
N ALA A 265 -15.32 6.13 -19.95
CA ALA A 265 -14.75 6.86 -21.06
C ALA A 265 -13.48 6.14 -21.56
N GLU A 266 -13.15 6.34 -22.84
CA GLU A 266 -11.90 5.81 -23.41
C GLU A 266 -10.67 6.38 -22.70
N ASN A 267 -10.72 7.66 -22.34
CA ASN A 267 -9.64 8.36 -21.64
C ASN A 267 -10.11 8.77 -20.24
N PRO A 268 -9.23 8.70 -19.22
CA PRO A 268 -9.54 9.19 -17.88
C PRO A 268 -9.89 10.68 -17.82
N TYR A 269 -10.61 11.08 -16.78
CA TYR A 269 -10.84 12.49 -16.52
C TYR A 269 -9.56 13.17 -16.01
N ASN A 270 -9.11 14.20 -16.73
CA ASN A 270 -8.02 15.05 -16.27
C ASN A 270 -8.59 16.26 -15.52
N PRO A 271 -8.39 16.37 -14.20
CA PRO A 271 -8.83 17.55 -13.46
C PRO A 271 -8.05 18.79 -13.92
N PRO A 272 -8.68 19.97 -13.88
CA PRO A 272 -7.97 21.20 -14.23
C PRO A 272 -6.80 21.42 -13.26
N GLY A 273 -5.69 21.93 -13.82
CA GLY A 273 -4.48 22.25 -13.06
C GLY A 273 -4.69 23.34 -12.02
N ARG A 274 -3.59 23.73 -11.34
CA ARG A 274 -3.64 24.82 -10.37
C ARG A 274 -4.00 26.13 -11.09
N GLN A 275 -5.12 26.74 -10.69
CA GLN A 275 -5.59 27.99 -11.27
C GLN A 275 -4.80 29.19 -10.75
N SER A 276 -4.58 30.17 -11.62
CA SER A 276 -3.97 31.45 -11.26
C SER A 276 -4.94 32.31 -10.43
N THR A 277 -4.40 33.33 -9.75
CA THR A 277 -5.20 34.28 -8.97
C THR A 277 -6.25 34.99 -9.84
N ASP A 278 -5.91 35.28 -11.09
CA ASP A 278 -6.77 35.97 -12.04
C ASP A 278 -7.91 35.07 -12.50
N GLN A 279 -7.61 33.82 -12.86
CA GLN A 279 -8.62 32.80 -13.20
C GLN A 279 -9.63 32.61 -12.06
N VAL A 280 -9.15 32.51 -10.82
CA VAL A 280 -10.04 32.38 -9.66
C VAL A 280 -10.92 33.62 -9.48
N SER A 281 -10.40 34.81 -9.76
CA SER A 281 -11.17 36.05 -9.66
C SER A 281 -12.23 36.16 -10.78
N GLU A 282 -11.94 35.61 -11.96
CA GLU A 282 -12.89 35.47 -13.06
C GLU A 282 -14.03 34.51 -12.71
N HIS A 283 -13.73 33.33 -12.17
CA HIS A 283 -14.74 32.40 -11.68
C HIS A 283 -15.59 33.02 -10.56
N CYS A 284 -15.00 33.83 -9.67
CA CYS A 284 -15.78 34.57 -8.68
C CYS A 284 -16.83 35.47 -9.35
N LYS A 285 -16.48 36.21 -10.41
CA LYS A 285 -17.43 37.02 -11.16
C LYS A 285 -18.52 36.18 -11.82
N GLU A 286 -18.13 35.08 -12.46
CA GLU A 286 -19.04 34.12 -13.11
C GLU A 286 -20.10 33.57 -12.14
N TYR A 287 -19.66 33.15 -10.95
CA TYR A 287 -20.55 32.58 -9.92
C TYR A 287 -21.20 33.63 -9.00
N LYS A 288 -21.05 34.92 -9.29
CA LYS A 288 -21.58 36.04 -8.47
C LYS A 288 -21.09 35.98 -7.01
N LEU A 289 -19.82 35.64 -6.84
CA LEU A 289 -19.11 35.58 -5.56
C LEU A 289 -18.11 36.73 -5.45
N ASP A 290 -17.89 37.23 -4.23
CA ASP A 290 -16.90 38.29 -3.97
C ASP A 290 -15.45 37.76 -4.04
N PRO A 291 -14.60 38.25 -4.97
CA PRO A 291 -13.21 37.81 -5.09
C PRO A 291 -12.30 38.27 -3.94
N GLY A 292 -12.71 39.22 -3.12
CA GLY A 292 -12.00 39.67 -1.92
C GLY A 292 -12.12 38.71 -0.73
N ILE A 293 -13.13 37.83 -0.74
CA ILE A 293 -13.41 36.91 0.36
C ILE A 293 -12.75 35.54 0.08
N LYS A 294 -11.82 35.11 0.96
CA LYS A 294 -11.09 33.84 0.80
C LYS A 294 -12.00 32.61 0.65
N GLN A 295 -13.10 32.56 1.41
CA GLN A 295 -14.08 31.46 1.33
C GLN A 295 -14.80 31.44 -0.03
N HIS A 296 -15.15 32.61 -0.56
CA HIS A 296 -15.78 32.75 -1.88
C HIS A 296 -14.84 32.31 -3.00
N ARG A 297 -13.56 32.67 -2.92
CA ARG A 297 -12.54 32.19 -3.86
C ARG A 297 -12.44 30.66 -3.85
N ALA A 298 -12.39 30.04 -2.67
CA ALA A 298 -12.35 28.58 -2.55
C ALA A 298 -13.60 27.92 -3.14
N ARG A 299 -14.78 28.48 -2.88
CA ARG A 299 -16.07 28.02 -3.42
C ARG A 299 -16.14 28.17 -4.95
N ALA A 300 -15.62 29.26 -5.51
CA ALA A 300 -15.57 29.49 -6.95
C ALA A 300 -14.71 28.41 -7.65
N THR A 301 -13.54 28.08 -7.09
CA THR A 301 -12.70 26.98 -7.59
C THR A 301 -13.39 25.62 -7.50
N GLU A 302 -14.17 25.38 -6.44
CA GLU A 302 -14.94 24.13 -6.30
C GLU A 302 -16.05 24.03 -7.36
N TYR A 303 -16.78 25.12 -7.60
CA TYR A 303 -17.82 25.20 -8.62
C TYR A 303 -17.26 25.02 -10.02
N PHE A 304 -16.17 25.70 -10.34
CA PHE A 304 -15.48 25.51 -11.62
C PHE A 304 -15.07 24.05 -11.85
N LYS A 305 -14.47 23.40 -10.84
CA LYS A 305 -14.09 21.98 -10.95
C LYS A 305 -15.31 21.07 -11.18
N LYS A 306 -16.45 21.39 -10.56
CA LYS A 306 -17.70 20.66 -10.73
C LYS A 306 -18.25 20.83 -12.15
N ASP A 307 -18.26 22.05 -12.67
CA ASP A 307 -18.78 22.36 -14.00
C ASP A 307 -17.88 21.79 -15.10
N HIS A 308 -16.55 21.93 -14.96
CA HIS A 308 -15.58 21.30 -15.87
C HIS A 308 -15.76 19.77 -15.93
N ARG A 309 -15.97 19.13 -14.77
CA ARG A 309 -16.23 17.68 -14.71
C ARG A 309 -17.56 17.32 -15.38
N ALA A 310 -18.62 18.10 -15.16
CA ALA A 310 -19.93 17.88 -15.75
C ALA A 310 -19.92 18.08 -17.27
N GLU A 311 -19.19 19.07 -17.77
CA GLU A 311 -18.97 19.29 -19.19
C GLU A 311 -18.23 18.11 -19.83
N TRP A 312 -17.14 17.65 -19.20
CA TRP A 312 -16.44 16.46 -19.67
C TRP A 312 -17.37 15.24 -19.71
N SER A 313 -18.20 15.00 -18.69
CA SER A 313 -19.16 13.89 -18.70
C SER A 313 -20.14 13.98 -19.86
N ARG A 314 -20.68 15.17 -20.13
CA ARG A 314 -21.62 15.38 -21.24
C ARG A 314 -20.96 15.09 -22.58
N LYS A 315 -19.72 15.55 -22.79
CA LYS A 315 -18.92 15.27 -23.99
C LYS A 315 -18.67 13.76 -24.17
N GLN A 316 -18.29 13.05 -23.11
CA GLN A 316 -18.04 11.60 -23.19
C GLN A 316 -19.33 10.80 -23.43
N LEU A 317 -20.46 11.19 -22.83
CA LEU A 317 -21.76 10.55 -23.10
C LEU A 317 -22.16 10.71 -24.56
N ALA A 318 -22.09 11.94 -25.08
CA ALA A 318 -22.43 12.24 -26.47
C ALA A 318 -21.59 11.40 -27.45
N ARG A 319 -20.31 11.19 -27.15
CA ARG A 319 -19.42 10.33 -27.97
C ARG A 319 -19.83 8.87 -28.01
N GLN A 320 -20.31 8.32 -26.90
CA GLN A 320 -20.73 6.92 -26.85
C GLN A 320 -22.03 6.67 -27.61
N ASP A 321 -22.80 7.72 -27.86
CA ASP A 321 -24.03 7.66 -28.63
C ASP A 321 -23.79 7.91 -30.14
N LEU A 322 -22.53 8.16 -30.57
CA LEU A 322 -22.15 8.29 -31.99
C LEU A 322 -22.07 6.92 -32.70
N PRO A 323 -22.40 6.84 -34.00
CA PRO A 323 -22.20 5.63 -34.80
C PRO A 323 -20.73 5.19 -34.84
N ILE A 324 -20.51 3.87 -34.81
CA ILE A 324 -19.16 3.28 -34.89
C ILE A 324 -18.50 3.71 -36.20
N GLY A 325 -17.48 4.59 -36.13
CA GLY A 325 -16.68 5.00 -37.29
C GLY A 325 -16.30 6.48 -37.34
N GLU A 326 -17.02 7.36 -36.63
CA GLU A 326 -16.70 8.78 -36.57
C GLU A 326 -15.82 9.10 -35.35
N LYS A 327 -14.52 9.29 -35.57
CA LYS A 327 -13.62 9.85 -34.56
C LYS A 327 -13.51 11.35 -34.80
N GLU A 328 -14.10 12.16 -33.91
CA GLU A 328 -13.76 13.59 -33.84
C GLU A 328 -12.27 13.73 -33.52
N SER A 329 -11.54 14.49 -34.35
CA SER A 329 -10.15 14.85 -34.10
C SER A 329 -10.09 15.89 -32.97
N GLU A 330 -9.95 15.44 -31.73
CA GLU A 330 -9.76 16.37 -30.62
C GLU A 330 -8.28 16.54 -30.27
N THR A 331 -7.86 17.81 -30.22
CA THR A 331 -6.54 18.32 -29.83
C THR A 331 -6.35 18.40 -28.31
N ASN A 332 -7.22 17.78 -27.52
CA ASN A 332 -7.05 17.73 -26.07
C ASN A 332 -5.80 16.90 -25.74
N GLU A 333 -4.89 17.47 -24.95
CA GLU A 333 -3.72 16.75 -24.42
C GLU A 333 -4.19 15.46 -23.73
N ILE A 334 -4.07 14.33 -24.44
CA ILE A 334 -4.37 13.01 -23.90
C ILE A 334 -3.42 12.85 -22.71
N PRO A 335 -3.92 12.70 -21.47
CA PRO A 335 -3.05 12.49 -20.34
C PRO A 335 -2.19 11.26 -20.63
N PRO A 336 -0.89 11.30 -20.32
CA PRO A 336 -0.02 10.16 -20.60
C PRO A 336 -0.63 8.89 -19.99
N PRO A 337 -0.48 7.72 -20.65
CA PRO A 337 -1.07 6.49 -20.16
C PRO A 337 -0.55 6.16 -18.76
N LEU A 338 -1.44 5.71 -17.87
CA LEU A 338 -1.07 5.31 -16.52
C LEU A 338 0.04 4.24 -16.58
N PRO A 339 1.06 4.30 -15.70
CA PRO A 339 2.11 3.28 -15.67
C PRO A 339 1.50 1.89 -15.59
N LYS A 340 2.07 0.92 -16.31
CA LYS A 340 1.71 -0.47 -16.11
C LYS A 340 2.05 -0.86 -14.67
N ILE A 341 1.15 -1.64 -14.06
CA ILE A 341 1.48 -2.29 -12.80
C ILE A 341 2.60 -3.27 -13.12
N PRO A 342 3.70 -3.30 -12.33
CA PRO A 342 4.77 -4.26 -12.55
C PRO A 342 4.18 -5.67 -12.69
N ASP A 343 4.65 -6.45 -13.67
CA ASP A 343 4.21 -7.85 -13.86
C ASP A 343 4.44 -8.67 -12.57
N ALA A 344 5.44 -8.24 -11.80
CA ALA A 344 5.73 -8.64 -10.42
C ALA A 344 4.61 -8.34 -9.38
N LEU A 345 3.46 -7.82 -9.77
CA LEU A 345 2.28 -7.66 -8.91
C LEU A 345 1.05 -8.37 -9.51
N LEU A 346 1.13 -8.77 -10.78
CA LEU A 346 0.00 -9.31 -11.55
C LEU A 346 0.07 -10.82 -11.72
N ASP A 347 1.27 -11.41 -11.87
CA ASP A 347 1.36 -12.75 -12.48
C ASP A 347 1.90 -13.88 -11.60
N THR A 348 2.49 -13.64 -10.42
CA THR A 348 3.27 -14.72 -9.76
C THR A 348 3.45 -14.71 -8.25
N TYR A 349 2.96 -13.72 -7.51
CA TYR A 349 3.35 -13.64 -6.10
C TYR A 349 2.37 -14.30 -5.14
N ASP A 350 2.93 -15.20 -4.33
CA ASP A 350 2.33 -15.64 -3.08
C ASP A 350 1.99 -14.44 -2.18
N ILE A 351 1.17 -14.69 -1.16
CA ILE A 351 0.65 -13.67 -0.25
C ILE A 351 1.77 -12.82 0.38
N GLU A 352 2.88 -13.43 0.75
CA GLU A 352 3.96 -12.80 1.51
C GLU A 352 4.69 -11.80 0.66
N SER A 353 4.99 -12.18 -0.57
CA SER A 353 5.73 -11.35 -1.49
C SER A 353 4.96 -10.11 -1.94
N PHE A 354 3.63 -10.22 -2.12
CA PHE A 354 2.79 -9.03 -2.34
C PHE A 354 2.89 -8.06 -1.15
N ILE A 355 2.77 -8.58 0.07
CA ILE A 355 2.82 -7.78 1.29
C ILE A 355 4.21 -7.14 1.46
N ASP A 356 5.28 -7.89 1.17
CA ASP A 356 6.65 -7.42 1.21
C ASP A 356 6.89 -6.27 0.22
N TYR A 357 6.43 -6.44 -1.03
CA TYR A 357 6.52 -5.38 -2.04
C TYR A 357 5.83 -4.11 -1.55
N MET A 358 4.57 -4.21 -1.10
CA MET A 358 3.78 -3.07 -0.65
C MET A 358 4.40 -2.40 0.59
N ALA A 359 4.92 -3.19 1.53
CA ALA A 359 5.60 -2.69 2.72
C ALA A 359 6.91 -1.95 2.39
N LYS A 360 7.63 -2.37 1.34
CA LYS A 360 8.92 -1.77 0.93
C LYS A 360 8.80 -0.54 0.03
N LEU A 361 7.60 -0.20 -0.46
CA LEU A 361 7.40 0.97 -1.30
C LEU A 361 7.92 2.26 -0.64
N THR A 362 8.80 2.96 -1.35
CA THR A 362 9.47 4.17 -0.84
C THR A 362 8.76 5.45 -1.30
N ASP A 363 8.52 6.37 -0.36
CA ASP A 363 7.88 7.65 -0.64
C ASP A 363 8.74 8.57 -1.51
N ARG A 364 8.13 9.41 -2.34
CA ARG A 364 8.86 10.38 -3.17
C ARG A 364 9.73 11.32 -2.35
N LYS A 365 9.25 11.82 -1.19
CA LYS A 365 10.08 12.65 -0.30
C LYS A 365 11.32 11.87 0.17
N ARG A 366 11.15 10.60 0.54
CA ARG A 366 12.24 9.72 0.94
C ARG A 366 13.19 9.46 -0.22
N ARG A 367 12.69 9.19 -1.43
CA ARG A 367 13.49 9.05 -2.66
C ARG A 367 14.29 10.30 -2.99
N ILE A 368 13.67 11.49 -2.92
CA ILE A 368 14.36 12.77 -3.14
C ILE A 368 15.43 12.99 -2.08
N LYS A 369 15.13 12.72 -0.80
CA LYS A 369 16.11 12.81 0.29
C LYS A 369 17.27 11.84 0.09
N THR A 370 16.99 10.58 -0.27
CA THR A 370 18.00 9.56 -0.56
C THR A 370 18.83 9.94 -1.78
N ALA A 371 18.21 10.41 -2.86
CA ALA A 371 18.91 10.87 -4.06
C ALA A 371 19.81 12.08 -3.78
N LYS A 372 19.34 13.04 -2.97
CA LYS A 372 20.16 14.15 -2.48
C LYS A 372 21.32 13.67 -1.61
N ALA A 373 21.06 12.76 -0.66
CA ALA A 373 22.10 12.17 0.18
C ALA A 373 23.14 11.38 -0.63
N LEU A 374 22.72 10.65 -1.66
CA LEU A 374 23.60 9.95 -2.59
C LEU A 374 24.41 10.93 -3.46
N GLN A 375 23.80 12.03 -3.93
CA GLN A 375 24.51 13.10 -4.63
C GLN A 375 25.48 13.86 -3.72
N GLU A 376 25.15 14.07 -2.45
CA GLU A 376 26.06 14.67 -1.47
C GLU A 376 27.19 13.71 -1.10
N ALA A 377 26.91 12.41 -1.00
CA ALA A 377 27.90 11.36 -0.80
C ALA A 377 28.84 11.22 -2.00
N SER A 378 28.36 11.40 -3.24
CA SER A 378 29.19 11.40 -4.45
C SER A 378 30.01 12.69 -4.62
N LYS A 379 29.58 13.80 -4.01
CA LYS A 379 30.31 15.07 -3.96
C LYS A 379 31.38 15.12 -2.86
N LYS A 380 31.36 14.23 -1.88
CA LYS A 380 32.50 14.09 -0.96
C LYS A 380 33.69 13.63 -1.79
N PRO A 381 34.85 14.33 -1.75
CA PRO A 381 36.04 13.85 -2.43
C PRO A 381 36.30 12.43 -1.92
N ARG A 382 36.45 11.47 -2.85
CA ARG A 382 37.12 10.21 -2.54
C ARG A 382 38.39 10.64 -1.81
N ARG A 383 38.51 10.30 -0.52
CA ARG A 383 39.77 10.51 0.21
C ARG A 383 40.87 10.09 -0.74
N ALA A 384 41.79 11.01 -1.01
CA ALA A 384 42.90 10.79 -1.93
C ALA A 384 43.41 9.37 -1.68
N SER A 385 43.57 8.60 -2.76
CA SER A 385 44.40 7.41 -2.70
C SER A 385 45.65 7.81 -1.93
N ILE A 386 45.80 7.26 -0.72
CA ILE A 386 47.09 7.26 -0.04
C ILE A 386 48.01 6.72 -1.12
N GLN A 387 48.93 7.57 -1.58
CA GLN A 387 49.91 7.22 -2.60
C GLN A 387 50.39 5.82 -2.24
N GLY A 388 50.00 4.86 -3.10
CA GLY A 388 50.50 3.52 -2.97
C GLY A 388 51.99 3.64 -3.06
N ASP A 389 52.67 3.31 -1.96
CA ASP A 389 54.03 2.82 -2.00
C ASP A 389 54.13 1.96 -3.26
N SER A 390 55.00 2.40 -4.16
CA SER A 390 55.44 1.65 -5.34
C SER A 390 55.51 0.16 -5.01
N LEU A 391 55.11 -0.69 -5.96
CA LEU A 391 55.42 -2.13 -6.01
C LEU A 391 56.94 -2.32 -5.88
N GLY A 392 57.42 -2.23 -4.65
CA GLY A 392 58.82 -2.19 -4.26
C GLY A 392 59.09 -3.44 -3.47
N THR A 393 60.06 -4.21 -3.97
CA THR A 393 60.92 -5.13 -3.24
C THR A 393 60.38 -5.66 -1.90
N ARG A 394 60.04 -6.95 -1.87
CA ARG A 394 59.62 -7.57 -0.61
C ARG A 394 60.84 -7.68 0.31
N LYS A 395 60.71 -7.23 1.56
CA LYS A 395 61.78 -7.27 2.56
C LYS A 395 61.70 -8.54 3.41
N LYS A 396 62.83 -9.19 3.69
CA LYS A 396 62.88 -10.32 4.63
C LYS A 396 63.01 -9.83 6.07
N CYS A 397 62.53 -10.64 7.01
CA CYS A 397 62.80 -10.44 8.43
C CYS A 397 64.32 -10.58 8.68
N PRO A 398 64.97 -9.62 9.38
CA PRO A 398 66.40 -9.66 9.65
C PRO A 398 66.79 -10.55 10.85
N GLU A 399 65.82 -11.11 11.60
CA GLU A 399 66.10 -11.91 12.81
C GLU A 399 66.54 -13.34 12.47
N PRO A 400 67.71 -13.81 12.98
CA PRO A 400 68.38 -15.03 12.51
C PRO A 400 67.67 -16.36 12.83
N ASN A 401 66.51 -16.35 13.48
CA ASN A 401 65.69 -17.54 13.75
C ASN A 401 64.20 -17.31 13.46
N CYS A 402 63.87 -16.33 12.61
CA CYS A 402 62.50 -16.17 12.13
C CYS A 402 62.16 -17.31 11.17
N GLY A 403 61.67 -18.44 11.71
CA GLY A 403 61.33 -19.67 10.99
C GLY A 403 60.17 -19.56 9.98
N ILE A 404 59.77 -18.34 9.63
CA ILE A 404 58.76 -18.06 8.62
C ILE A 404 59.49 -17.46 7.41
N GLY A 405 59.43 -18.14 6.27
CA GLY A 405 59.95 -17.65 4.98
C GLY A 405 59.18 -16.44 4.41
N THR A 406 58.71 -15.52 5.25
CA THR A 406 57.88 -14.38 4.86
C THR A 406 58.73 -13.22 4.38
N SER A 407 58.65 -12.98 3.09
CA SER A 407 58.97 -11.69 2.47
C SER A 407 57.77 -10.75 2.63
N PHE A 408 57.96 -9.56 3.20
CA PHE A 408 56.89 -8.61 3.49
C PHE A 408 56.74 -7.59 2.36
N VAL A 409 55.50 -7.41 1.91
CA VAL A 409 55.13 -6.50 0.80
C VAL A 409 55.06 -5.04 1.24
N SER A 410 55.13 -4.75 2.55
CA SER A 410 55.19 -3.38 3.04
C SER A 410 55.97 -3.27 4.35
N LYS A 411 56.63 -2.12 4.53
CA LYS A 411 57.38 -1.76 5.74
C LYS A 411 56.52 -1.86 7.01
N LYS A 412 55.23 -1.49 6.90
CA LYS A 412 54.27 -1.58 8.01
C LYS A 412 54.07 -3.02 8.48
N ARG A 413 53.89 -3.97 7.56
CA ARG A 413 53.70 -5.38 7.94
C ARG A 413 54.94 -5.99 8.56
N LEU A 414 56.13 -5.64 8.06
CA LEU A 414 57.38 -6.05 8.68
C LEU A 414 57.52 -5.49 10.10
N ARG A 415 57.17 -4.22 10.31
CA ARG A 415 57.18 -3.58 11.64
C ARG A 415 56.22 -4.28 12.61
N ASP A 416 54.99 -4.51 12.19
CA ASP A 416 53.98 -5.18 13.01
C ASP A 416 54.40 -6.61 13.36
N HIS A 417 55.08 -7.29 12.43
CA HIS A 417 55.68 -8.60 12.66
C HIS A 417 56.83 -8.53 13.68
N MET A 418 57.73 -7.53 13.61
CA MET A 418 58.80 -7.33 14.60
C MET A 418 58.25 -7.12 16.01
N LEU A 419 57.20 -6.31 16.13
CA LEU A 419 56.54 -6.03 17.41
C LEU A 419 55.89 -7.29 17.99
N LYS A 420 55.16 -8.05 17.16
CA LYS A 420 54.35 -9.17 17.63
C LYS A 420 55.13 -10.47 17.81
N MET A 421 56.00 -10.80 16.87
CA MET A 421 56.67 -12.11 16.85
C MET A 421 58.04 -12.08 17.53
N HIS A 422 58.70 -10.92 17.57
CA HIS A 422 60.01 -10.77 18.19
C HIS A 422 59.99 -9.89 19.45
N GLY A 423 58.82 -9.38 19.86
CA GLY A 423 58.66 -8.58 21.08
C GLY A 423 59.48 -7.29 21.10
N LYS A 424 59.90 -6.78 19.93
CA LYS A 424 60.71 -5.57 19.86
C LYS A 424 59.90 -4.35 20.29
N SER A 425 60.58 -3.36 20.89
CA SER A 425 59.98 -2.04 21.09
C SER A 425 59.76 -1.33 19.74
N GLN A 426 58.92 -0.29 19.73
CA GLN A 426 58.58 0.44 18.51
C GLN A 426 59.81 1.06 17.82
N ALA A 427 60.76 1.60 18.59
CA ALA A 427 62.01 2.13 18.04
C ALA A 427 62.89 1.03 17.42
N GLN A 428 63.05 -0.11 18.11
CA GLN A 428 63.83 -1.25 17.61
C GLN A 428 63.19 -1.90 16.37
N ALA A 429 61.86 -1.90 16.28
CA ALA A 429 61.14 -2.39 15.12
C ALA A 429 61.30 -1.46 13.90
N GLU A 430 61.37 -0.15 14.11
CA GLU A 430 61.62 0.82 13.04
C GLU A 430 63.05 0.73 12.51
N GLU A 431 64.04 0.58 13.40
CA GLU A 431 65.44 0.36 13.03
C GLU A 431 65.63 -0.95 12.23
N ALA A 432 64.99 -2.04 12.66
CA ALA A 432 65.03 -3.32 11.95
C ALA A 432 64.41 -3.25 10.54
N VAL A 433 63.36 -2.45 10.34
CA VAL A 433 62.71 -2.25 9.03
C VAL A 433 63.61 -1.45 8.07
N LEU A 434 64.43 -0.54 8.62
CA LEU A 434 65.41 0.23 7.85
C LEU A 434 66.58 -0.65 7.41
N GLY A 435 67.05 -1.56 8.28
CA GLY A 435 68.15 -2.48 7.97
C GLY A 435 67.80 -3.73 7.14
N ALA A 436 66.51 -3.99 6.90
CA ALA A 436 66.07 -5.20 6.18
C ALA A 436 66.35 -5.13 4.65
N THR A 437 66.95 -6.21 4.14
CA THR A 437 67.35 -6.36 2.72
C THR A 437 66.19 -6.74 1.81
N ASP A 438 66.27 -6.23 0.57
CA ASP A 438 65.28 -6.45 -0.49
C ASP A 438 65.48 -7.82 -1.16
N VAL A 439 64.38 -8.48 -1.52
CA VAL A 439 64.39 -9.75 -2.29
C VAL A 439 63.87 -9.48 -3.70
N GLU A 440 64.70 -9.72 -4.72
CA GLU A 440 64.27 -9.67 -6.13
C GLU A 440 63.50 -10.95 -6.51
N HIS A 441 62.36 -10.78 -7.18
CA HIS A 441 61.67 -11.90 -7.83
C HIS A 441 61.16 -11.52 -9.23
N THR A 442 61.52 -12.36 -10.20
CA THR A 442 61.13 -12.31 -11.62
C THR A 442 59.63 -12.62 -11.77
N PRO A 443 58.86 -11.81 -12.52
CA PRO A 443 57.41 -11.98 -12.61
C PRO A 443 57.01 -13.10 -13.59
N VAL A 444 56.10 -13.98 -13.15
CA VAL A 444 55.42 -14.98 -14.00
C VAL A 444 54.14 -14.38 -14.55
N ALA A 445 53.93 -14.47 -15.86
CA ALA A 445 52.82 -13.88 -16.60
C ALA A 445 51.46 -14.51 -16.25
N SER A 446 50.46 -13.66 -16.02
CA SER A 446 49.06 -14.04 -15.79
C SER A 446 48.33 -14.31 -17.10
N THR A 447 47.79 -15.52 -17.27
CA THR A 447 46.86 -15.86 -18.35
C THR A 447 45.45 -15.38 -18.02
N SER A 448 44.88 -14.56 -18.90
CA SER A 448 43.45 -14.22 -18.94
C SER A 448 42.65 -15.43 -19.41
N ARG A 449 41.60 -15.82 -18.67
CA ARG A 449 40.59 -16.77 -19.16
C ARG A 449 39.35 -16.01 -19.64
N SER A 450 38.94 -16.39 -20.85
CA SER A 450 37.71 -16.10 -21.58
C SER A 450 36.46 -16.58 -20.87
#